data_AF-A0A2T9ZT96-F1
#
_entry.id   AF-A0A2T9ZT96-F1
#
_cell.length_a   1.000
_cell.length_b   1.000
_cell.length_c   1.000
_cell.angle_alpha   90.00
_cell.angle_beta   90.00
_cell.angle_gamma   90.00
#
_symmetry.space_group_name_H-M   'P 1'
#
loop_
_entity.id
_entity.type
_entity.pdbx_description
1 polymer ?
#
loop_
_entity_poly.entity_id
_entity_poly.type
_entity_poly.pdbx_seq_one_letter_code
_entity_poly.pdbx_strand_id
1 'polypeptide(L)'
;MGGLKISVLGSLMCIAVLPACVGLKPSVEEQVSARIEAYWQAMIQKDYEKAHSFLSPGFRLKVDKFVYRNRFAGKTSFKAAAVDGLSCQKERCQAAMILEYTVHGVPPPTVLNLTVPKSARSSGST
;
A
#
# COMPACT_ATOMS: atom_id res chain seq x y z
N MET A 1 -7.99 -61.98 21.79
CA MET A 1 -9.01 -61.03 22.29
C MET A 1 -8.72 -60.77 23.76
N GLY A 2 -8.60 -59.50 24.16
CA GLY A 2 -8.26 -59.02 25.52
C GLY A 2 -6.75 -58.93 25.75
N GLY A 3 -6.09 -57.79 26.02
CA GLY A 3 -6.51 -56.44 26.34
C GLY A 3 -6.60 -56.22 27.86
N LEU A 4 -5.54 -55.73 28.51
CA LEU A 4 -5.67 -54.75 29.63
C LEU A 4 -4.34 -54.13 30.14
N LYS A 5 -4.21 -52.83 29.86
CA LYS A 5 -3.82 -51.69 30.74
C LYS A 5 -2.45 -51.71 31.44
N ILE A 6 -1.49 -51.02 30.84
CA ILE A 6 -0.33 -50.42 31.53
C ILE A 6 -0.77 -49.03 31.98
N SER A 7 -0.95 -48.86 33.30
CA SER A 7 -1.09 -47.57 33.96
C SER A 7 0.01 -47.48 35.01
N VAL A 8 1.07 -46.74 34.71
CA VAL A 8 2.02 -46.26 35.71
C VAL A 8 2.17 -44.76 35.48
N LEU A 9 1.65 -44.02 36.45
CA LEU A 9 1.86 -42.60 36.67
C LEU A 9 3.36 -42.28 36.70
N GLY A 10 3.74 -41.15 36.12
CA GLY A 10 4.92 -40.41 36.56
C GLY A 10 5.96 -40.19 35.48
N SER A 11 5.76 -39.14 34.67
CA SER A 11 6.70 -38.03 34.49
C SER A 11 6.39 -37.35 33.16
N LEU A 12 5.56 -36.31 33.27
CA LEU A 12 5.20 -35.40 32.20
C LEU A 12 6.43 -34.52 31.88
N MET A 13 7.38 -35.02 31.10
CA MET A 13 8.47 -34.22 30.54
C MET A 13 8.20 -33.99 29.05
N CYS A 14 7.16 -33.19 28.75
CA CYS A 14 7.04 -32.54 27.46
C CYS A 14 8.16 -31.50 27.37
N ILE A 15 9.29 -31.88 26.78
CA ILE A 15 10.30 -30.91 26.32
C ILE A 15 9.70 -30.21 25.11
N ALA A 16 8.88 -29.19 25.39
CA ALA A 16 8.51 -28.19 24.40
C ALA A 16 9.77 -27.37 24.10
N VAL A 17 10.53 -27.78 23.09
CA VAL A 17 11.49 -26.89 22.44
C VAL A 17 10.67 -25.84 21.73
N LEU A 18 10.27 -24.79 22.46
CA LEU A 18 9.85 -23.55 21.84
C LEU A 18 11.07 -23.05 21.08
N PRO A 19 11.02 -22.91 19.74
CA PRO A 19 12.06 -22.17 19.05
C PRO A 19 12.00 -20.76 19.61
N ALA A 20 12.98 -20.42 20.45
CA ALA A 20 13.22 -19.06 20.87
C ALA A 20 13.57 -18.29 19.59
N CYS A 21 12.58 -17.66 18.96
CA CYS A 21 12.83 -16.53 18.07
C CYS A 21 13.41 -15.43 18.96
N VAL A 22 14.73 -15.50 19.14
CA VAL A 22 15.57 -14.43 19.64
C VAL A 22 15.12 -13.16 18.95
N GLY A 23 14.64 -12.20 19.75
CA GLY A 23 14.05 -10.94 19.32
C GLY A 23 15.05 -10.03 18.59
N LEU A 24 15.35 -10.38 17.34
CA LEU A 24 15.95 -9.47 16.38
C LEU A 24 14.91 -8.40 16.07
N LYS A 25 15.16 -7.18 16.57
CA LYS A 25 14.39 -6.02 16.14
C LYS A 25 14.64 -5.83 14.64
N PRO A 26 13.58 -5.71 13.83
CA PRO A 26 13.75 -5.47 12.40
C PRO A 26 14.53 -4.18 12.17
N SER A 27 15.30 -4.12 11.09
CA SER A 27 16.00 -2.91 10.67
C SER A 27 15.00 -1.77 10.42
N VAL A 28 15.47 -0.52 10.42
CA VAL A 28 14.60 0.63 10.12
C VAL A 28 13.97 0.49 8.74
N GLU A 29 14.72 -0.03 7.78
CA GLU A 29 14.26 -0.26 6.41
C GLU A 29 13.19 -1.35 6.36
N GLU A 30 13.37 -2.47 7.07
CA GLU A 30 12.34 -3.52 7.17
C GLU A 30 11.05 -2.99 7.80
N GLN A 31 11.14 -2.18 8.85
CA GLN A 31 9.99 -1.55 9.48
C GLN A 31 9.25 -0.59 8.52
N VAL A 32 10.00 0.17 7.73
CA VAL A 32 9.43 1.10 6.75
C VAL A 32 8.82 0.34 5.58
N SER A 33 9.45 -0.74 5.10
CA SER A 33 8.86 -1.61 4.07
C SER A 33 7.52 -2.18 4.53
N ALA A 34 7.47 -2.76 5.74
CA ALA A 34 6.24 -3.30 6.30
C ALA A 34 5.14 -2.22 6.44
N ARG A 35 5.51 -0.99 6.81
CA ARG A 35 4.56 0.14 6.86
C ARG A 35 4.02 0.50 5.47
N ILE A 36 4.90 0.56 4.46
CA ILE A 36 4.54 0.87 3.08
C ILE A 36 3.59 -0.19 2.53
N GLU A 37 3.92 -1.47 2.73
CA GLU A 37 3.08 -2.60 2.35
C GLU A 37 1.70 -2.52 3.01
N ALA A 38 1.65 -2.28 4.32
CA ALA A 38 0.39 -2.16 5.04
C ALA A 38 -0.49 -0.99 4.54
N TYR A 39 0.13 0.14 4.19
CA TYR A 39 -0.57 1.27 3.57
C TYR A 39 -1.16 0.90 2.21
N TRP A 40 -0.36 0.30 1.33
CA TRP A 40 -0.82 -0.06 -0.01
C TRP A 40 -1.84 -1.19 0.00
N GLN A 41 -1.72 -2.15 0.91
CA GLN A 41 -2.75 -3.17 1.14
C GLN A 41 -4.08 -2.54 1.55
N ALA A 42 -4.07 -1.53 2.43
CA ALA A 42 -5.28 -0.78 2.76
C ALA A 42 -5.86 -0.06 1.53
N MET A 43 -5.02 0.54 0.69
CA MET A 43 -5.45 1.18 -0.56
C MET A 43 -6.08 0.19 -1.57
N ILE A 44 -5.46 -0.99 -1.75
CA ILE A 44 -5.95 -2.06 -2.63
C ILE A 44 -7.30 -2.60 -2.13
N GLN A 45 -7.42 -2.80 -0.82
CA GLN A 45 -8.65 -3.25 -0.15
C GLN A 45 -9.73 -2.16 -0.05
N LYS A 46 -9.45 -0.94 -0.55
CA LYS A 46 -10.32 0.25 -0.44
C LYS A 46 -10.64 0.63 1.02
N ASP A 47 -9.79 0.22 1.96
CA ASP A 47 -9.83 0.66 3.36
C ASP A 47 -9.11 2.01 3.49
N TYR A 48 -9.79 3.05 3.03
CA TYR A 48 -9.23 4.40 2.98
C TYR A 48 -9.04 5.02 4.36
N GLU A 49 -9.78 4.56 5.37
CA GLU A 49 -9.59 5.02 6.75
C GLU A 49 -8.28 4.50 7.33
N LYS A 50 -8.00 3.21 7.15
CA LYS A 50 -6.72 2.62 7.54
C LYS A 50 -5.58 3.23 6.73
N ALA A 51 -5.74 3.42 5.42
CA ALA A 51 -4.75 4.09 4.60
C ALA A 51 -4.46 5.53 5.08
N HIS A 52 -5.51 6.29 5.43
CA HIS A 52 -5.37 7.64 5.98
C HIS A 52 -4.53 7.66 7.27
N SER A 53 -4.68 6.66 8.13
CA SER A 53 -3.95 6.58 9.42
C SER A 53 -2.43 6.53 9.27
N PHE A 54 -1.92 6.03 8.14
CA PHE A 54 -0.49 5.97 7.84
C PHE A 54 0.10 7.31 7.38
N LEU A 55 -0.74 8.30 7.07
CA LEU A 55 -0.29 9.62 6.64
C LEU A 55 0.32 10.42 7.80
N SER A 56 1.16 11.39 7.43
CA SER A 56 1.81 12.25 8.42
C SER A 56 0.77 12.97 9.28
N PRO A 57 1.05 13.19 10.58
CA PRO A 57 0.13 13.90 11.47
C PRO A 57 -0.29 15.26 10.91
N GLY A 58 0.67 16.02 10.35
CA GLY A 58 0.39 17.33 9.75
C GLY A 58 -0.56 17.29 8.56
N PHE A 59 -0.56 16.22 7.77
CA PHE A 59 -1.53 16.04 6.69
C PHE A 59 -2.92 15.70 7.24
N ARG A 60 -3.00 14.77 8.21
CA ARG A 60 -4.25 14.33 8.81
C ARG A 60 -5.00 15.43 9.56
N LEU A 61 -4.30 16.44 10.08
CA LEU A 61 -4.91 17.62 10.70
C LEU A 61 -5.69 18.50 9.71
N LYS A 62 -5.31 18.49 8.43
CA LYS A 62 -5.89 19.37 7.39
C LYS A 62 -6.85 18.65 6.47
N VAL A 63 -6.67 17.34 6.30
CA VAL A 63 -7.44 16.52 5.38
C VAL A 63 -8.09 15.42 6.19
N ASP A 64 -9.41 15.51 6.38
CA ASP A 64 -10.16 14.45 7.04
C ASP A 64 -10.25 13.18 6.16
N LYS A 65 -10.74 12.10 6.77
CA LYS A 65 -10.89 10.79 6.12
C LYS A 65 -11.83 10.82 4.92
N PHE A 66 -12.91 11.60 4.97
CA PHE A 66 -13.90 11.68 3.90
C PHE A 66 -13.32 12.38 2.67
N VAL A 67 -12.65 13.52 2.87
CA VAL A 67 -11.94 14.23 1.80
C VAL A 67 -10.84 13.36 1.22
N TYR A 68 -10.07 12.67 2.06
CA TYR A 68 -9.04 11.74 1.60
C TYR A 68 -9.62 10.61 0.74
N ARG A 69 -10.68 9.93 1.22
CA ARG A 69 -11.37 8.87 0.49
C ARG A 69 -11.85 9.32 -0.88
N ASN A 70 -12.47 10.51 -0.96
CA ASN A 70 -13.06 11.01 -2.21
C ASN A 70 -12.03 11.29 -3.32
N ARG A 71 -10.73 11.34 -2.98
CA ARG A 71 -9.66 11.43 -4.00
C ARG A 71 -9.52 10.16 -4.82
N PHE A 72 -9.85 9.00 -4.24
CA PHE A 72 -9.60 7.68 -4.85
C PHE A 72 -10.88 6.93 -5.17
N ALA A 73 -11.89 7.02 -4.30
CA ALA A 73 -13.13 6.26 -4.42
C ALA A 73 -13.80 6.52 -5.78
N GLY A 74 -13.98 5.45 -6.56
CA GLY A 74 -14.60 5.50 -7.89
C GLY A 74 -13.73 6.11 -9.00
N LYS A 75 -12.53 6.62 -8.69
CA LYS A 75 -11.61 7.27 -9.64
C LYS A 75 -10.39 6.42 -9.93
N THR A 76 -9.89 5.67 -8.96
CA THR A 76 -8.69 4.84 -9.13
C THR A 76 -8.86 3.53 -8.38
N SER A 77 -8.56 2.42 -9.05
CA SER A 77 -8.43 1.10 -8.42
C SER A 77 -6.96 0.67 -8.46
N PHE A 78 -6.35 0.50 -7.29
CA PHE A 78 -5.03 -0.12 -7.16
C PHE A 78 -5.16 -1.64 -7.21
N LYS A 79 -4.30 -2.30 -7.97
CA LYS A 79 -4.28 -3.75 -8.17
C LYS A 79 -3.10 -4.41 -7.44
N ALA A 80 -1.93 -3.80 -7.55
CA ALA A 80 -0.71 -4.27 -6.90
C ALA A 80 0.22 -3.09 -6.56
N ALA A 81 1.08 -3.31 -5.57
CA ALA A 81 2.13 -2.38 -5.18
C ALA A 81 3.34 -3.18 -4.71
N ALA A 82 4.54 -2.79 -5.15
CA ALA A 82 5.79 -3.40 -4.75
C ALA A 82 6.86 -2.33 -4.48
N VAL A 83 7.70 -2.57 -3.48
CA VAL A 83 8.88 -1.74 -3.19
C VAL A 83 10.00 -2.18 -4.14
N ASP A 84 10.45 -1.25 -4.99
CA ASP A 84 11.56 -1.48 -5.93
C ASP A 84 12.92 -1.11 -5.30
N GLY A 85 12.90 -0.13 -4.39
CA GLY A 85 14.09 0.24 -3.61
C GLY A 85 13.72 1.06 -2.39
N LEU A 86 14.54 0.99 -1.35
CA LEU A 86 14.36 1.72 -0.11
C LEU A 86 15.72 2.15 0.44
N SER A 87 15.85 3.43 0.81
CA SER A 87 17.05 3.95 1.47
C SER A 87 16.66 4.93 2.57
N CYS A 88 17.18 4.70 3.77
CA CYS A 88 16.96 5.56 4.93
C CYS A 88 18.20 6.40 5.27
N GLN A 89 18.01 7.71 5.41
CA GLN A 89 19.04 8.64 5.89
C GLN A 89 18.51 9.45 7.07
N LYS A 90 19.17 9.29 8.23
CA LYS A 90 18.78 9.93 9.50
C LYS A 90 17.31 9.64 9.84
N GLU A 91 16.43 10.63 9.72
CA GLU A 91 15.02 10.58 10.11
C GLU A 91 14.07 10.41 8.90
N ARG A 92 14.60 10.21 7.68
CA ARG A 92 13.81 10.12 6.46
C ARG A 92 14.19 8.91 5.64
N CYS A 93 13.18 8.26 5.07
CA CYS A 93 13.36 7.17 4.14
C CYS A 93 12.74 7.54 2.79
N GLN A 94 13.42 7.15 1.72
CA GLN A 94 12.97 7.29 0.34
C GLN A 94 12.73 5.90 -0.22
N ALA A 95 11.52 5.67 -0.74
CA ALA A 95 11.13 4.41 -1.35
C ALA A 95 10.79 4.64 -2.82
N ALA A 96 11.35 3.82 -3.71
CA ALA A 96 10.88 3.65 -5.08
C ALA A 96 9.81 2.55 -5.10
N MET A 97 8.69 2.82 -5.78
CA MET A 97 7.53 1.94 -5.79
C MET A 97 7.10 1.65 -7.22
N ILE A 98 6.73 0.40 -7.48
CA ILE A 98 6.01 0.00 -8.69
C ILE A 98 4.55 -0.20 -8.31
N LEU A 99 3.64 0.45 -9.03
CA LEU A 99 2.20 0.40 -8.78
C LEU A 99 1.46 -0.05 -10.04
N GLU A 100 0.59 -1.03 -9.89
CA GLU A 100 -0.39 -1.40 -10.90
C GLU A 100 -1.74 -0.82 -10.52
N TYR A 101 -2.34 -0.03 -11.40
CA TYR A 101 -3.62 0.62 -11.13
C TYR A 101 -4.43 0.85 -12.41
N THR A 102 -5.70 1.19 -12.22
CA THR A 102 -6.59 1.62 -13.30
C THR A 102 -7.30 2.89 -12.87
N VAL A 103 -7.33 3.87 -13.76
CA VAL A 103 -8.07 5.12 -13.56
C VAL A 103 -9.42 5.00 -14.27
N HIS A 104 -10.49 5.33 -13.57
CA HIS A 104 -11.86 5.26 -14.05
C HIS A 104 -12.39 6.65 -14.40
N GLY A 105 -13.32 6.71 -15.34
CA GLY A 105 -13.98 7.98 -15.72
C GLY A 105 -13.09 8.93 -16.54
N VAL A 106 -11.91 8.49 -16.98
CA VAL A 106 -11.14 9.19 -18.01
C VAL A 106 -11.66 8.70 -19.37
N PRO A 107 -12.28 9.58 -20.19
CA PRO A 107 -12.65 9.18 -21.54
C PRO A 107 -11.36 8.78 -22.29
N PRO A 108 -11.42 7.77 -23.18
CA PRO A 108 -10.27 7.46 -24.03
C PRO A 108 -9.78 8.74 -24.69
N PRO A 109 -8.46 8.91 -24.92
CA PRO A 109 -7.93 10.11 -25.54
C PRO A 109 -8.70 10.33 -26.84
N THR A 110 -9.56 11.33 -26.86
CA THR A 110 -10.27 11.70 -28.07
C THR A 110 -9.19 12.24 -28.98
N VAL A 111 -8.89 11.50 -30.06
CA VAL A 111 -8.06 12.03 -31.14
C VAL A 111 -8.90 13.14 -31.76
N LEU A 112 -8.79 14.34 -31.20
CA LEU A 112 -9.30 15.55 -31.81
C LEU A 112 -8.46 15.69 -33.08
N ASN A 113 -8.99 15.15 -34.18
CA ASN A 113 -8.49 15.40 -35.51
C ASN A 113 -8.84 16.85 -35.82
N LEU A 114 -8.06 17.75 -35.22
CA LEU A 114 -8.10 19.17 -35.52
C LEU A 114 -7.52 19.32 -36.91
N THR A 115 -8.35 19.11 -37.93
CA THR A 115 -8.16 19.77 -39.21
C THR A 115 -8.35 21.26 -38.96
N VAL A 116 -7.28 21.92 -38.49
CA VAL A 116 -7.25 23.37 -38.35
C VAL A 116 -7.47 23.94 -39.75
N PRO A 117 -8.61 24.62 -40.03
CA PRO A 117 -8.79 25.24 -41.32
C PRO A 117 -7.74 26.33 -41.50
N LYS A 118 -7.02 26.27 -42.62
CA LYS A 118 -5.93 27.19 -43.00
C LYS A 118 -6.33 28.67 -42.98
N SER A 119 -7.62 29.01 -42.94
CA SER A 119 -8.11 30.38 -43.09
C SER A 119 -7.99 31.28 -41.85
N ALA A 120 -7.61 30.76 -40.67
CA ALA A 120 -7.56 31.57 -39.45
C ALA A 120 -6.25 32.36 -39.23
N ARG A 121 -5.30 32.36 -40.18
CA ARG A 121 -3.97 33.00 -40.03
C ARG A 121 -3.82 34.38 -40.70
N SER A 122 -4.87 35.04 -41.17
CA SER A 122 -4.70 36.30 -41.93
C SER A 122 -5.65 37.46 -41.57
N SER A 123 -6.02 37.65 -40.31
CA SER A 123 -6.66 38.90 -39.89
C SER A 123 -5.92 39.53 -38.73
N GLY A 124 -4.82 40.19 -39.05
CA GLY A 124 -3.96 40.84 -38.08
C GLY A 124 -2.81 41.60 -38.72
N SER A 125 -3.10 42.50 -39.65
CA SER A 125 -2.26 43.68 -39.88
C SER A 125 -3.01 44.75 -40.68
N THR A 126 -2.99 45.96 -40.12
CA THR A 126 -3.43 47.28 -40.64
C THR A 126 -4.88 47.67 -40.35
#